data_AF-A0A6G1KJH7-F1
#
_entry.id   AF-A0A6G1KJH7-F1
#
_cell.length_a   1.000
_cell.length_b   1.000
_cell.length_c   1.000
_cell.angle_alpha   90.00
_cell.angle_beta   90.00
_cell.angle_gamma   90.00
#
_symmetry.space_group_name_H-M   'P 1'
#
loop_
_entity.id
_entity.type
_entity.pdbx_description
1 polymer ?
#
loop_
_entity_poly.entity_id
_entity_poly.type
_entity_poly.pdbx_seq_one_letter_code
_entity_poly.pdbx_strand_id
1 'polypeptide(L)'
;MANTLNAAMLDSYRSLSNVTGNCPNDRCTWEPYTSLGICYTTEDITSTITDYKGNLTVSQRQPVIEASVFGDKNTNTSPYWTFGSTALYFTDGAELTQESIPTPNNTDSNFPDIADIYVLYYDPCHDGTTDYRESKNWRAFKATTRLCLQTLQSSFNASMNTTMLSSRSDLTWVLSASADTLDEQYCVEEKGEIFCIDRPTLRVLGGQMSINFNTTGSLIPGGDDYYGARWSPNLVQDILGAPATKCNNATAGLGYEGFSNRIRNIAVAMTNEMRTSNATDFVTGTTTASEQYIAVEYIWISYPIAVYAILTIFFFSTIFATRRDPLWKSSPLALLHAMDGNKTNSSMKQMEEEAKQTRVRFAYPGMGLGWQLVPESPQATQVRLSRRGQVPES
;
A
#
# COMPACT_ATOMS: atom_id res chain seq x y z
N MET A 1 8.94 1.26 -19.73
CA MET A 1 10.37 1.67 -19.74
C MET A 1 10.68 2.99 -20.44
N ALA A 2 10.50 3.17 -21.77
CA ALA A 2 10.84 4.45 -22.44
C ALA A 2 10.09 5.67 -21.85
N ASN A 3 8.78 5.53 -21.61
CA ASN A 3 7.97 6.57 -20.96
C ASN A 3 8.41 6.84 -19.52
N THR A 4 8.86 5.80 -18.81
CA THR A 4 9.36 5.90 -17.43
C THR A 4 10.63 6.74 -17.37
N LEU A 5 11.56 6.56 -18.32
CA LEU A 5 12.78 7.37 -18.39
C LEU A 5 12.45 8.85 -18.65
N ASN A 6 11.55 9.13 -19.60
CA ASN A 6 11.11 10.49 -19.87
C ASN A 6 10.42 11.13 -18.64
N ALA A 7 9.58 10.37 -17.93
CA ALA A 7 8.94 10.83 -16.70
C ALA A 7 9.97 11.08 -15.58
N ALA A 8 11.02 10.27 -15.51
CA ALA A 8 12.10 10.43 -14.55
C ALA A 8 13.01 11.63 -14.85
N MET A 9 13.08 12.08 -16.11
CA MET A 9 13.72 13.34 -16.49
C MET A 9 12.91 14.58 -16.07
N LEU A 10 11.60 14.43 -15.89
CA LEU A 10 10.72 15.51 -15.44
C LEU A 10 10.64 15.64 -13.92
N ASP A 11 10.71 14.51 -13.23
CA ASP A 11 10.40 14.46 -11.80
C ASP A 11 11.60 14.85 -10.93
N SER A 12 11.40 15.73 -9.96
CA SER A 12 12.46 16.16 -9.03
C SER A 12 12.67 15.18 -7.88
N TYR A 13 11.72 14.27 -7.62
CA TYR A 13 11.84 13.30 -6.53
C TYR A 13 11.20 11.95 -6.86
N ARG A 14 12.01 10.89 -6.80
CA ARG A 14 11.55 9.50 -6.88
C ARG A 14 12.04 8.68 -5.70
N SER A 15 11.15 7.85 -5.16
CA SER A 15 11.45 6.91 -4.07
C SER A 15 11.15 5.48 -4.49
N LEU A 16 11.88 4.52 -3.91
CA LEU A 16 11.60 3.08 -4.06
C LEU A 16 10.21 2.68 -3.51
N SER A 17 9.61 3.57 -2.71
CA SER A 17 8.24 3.46 -2.20
C SER A 17 7.16 3.74 -3.26
N ASN A 18 7.50 4.31 -4.42
CA ASN A 18 6.54 4.58 -5.51
C ASN A 18 6.14 3.32 -6.31
N VAL A 19 6.00 2.19 -5.61
CA VAL A 19 5.51 0.91 -6.15
C VAL A 19 4.31 0.49 -5.30
N THR A 20 3.18 0.25 -5.93
CA THR A 20 1.95 -0.18 -5.23
C THR A 20 1.95 -1.70 -5.06
N GLY A 21 2.04 -2.17 -3.82
CA GLY A 21 1.79 -3.57 -3.49
C GLY A 21 0.30 -3.84 -3.28
N ASN A 22 -0.12 -5.09 -3.49
CA ASN A 22 -1.46 -5.54 -3.09
C ASN A 22 -1.47 -5.87 -1.60
N CYS A 23 -2.12 -5.06 -0.77
CA CYS A 23 -2.27 -5.29 0.66
C CYS A 23 -3.77 -5.34 1.00
N PRO A 24 -4.32 -6.52 1.36
CA PRO A 24 -5.75 -6.67 1.61
C PRO A 24 -6.22 -6.08 2.95
N ASN A 25 -5.31 -5.86 3.92
CA ASN A 25 -5.65 -5.29 5.24
C ASN A 25 -4.91 -3.97 5.48
N ASP A 26 -5.13 -3.38 6.67
CA ASP A 26 -4.57 -2.06 7.04
C ASP A 26 -3.04 -2.03 7.07
N ARG A 27 -2.40 -3.16 7.37
CA ARG A 27 -0.95 -3.27 7.54
C ARG A 27 -0.40 -4.55 6.90
N CYS A 28 0.61 -4.38 6.06
CA CYS A 28 1.38 -5.48 5.47
C CYS A 28 2.87 -5.25 5.65
N THR A 29 3.61 -6.34 5.84
CA THR A 29 5.05 -6.32 6.02
C THR A 29 5.68 -7.41 5.16
N TRP A 30 6.77 -7.08 4.48
CA TRP A 30 7.55 -8.03 3.69
C TRP A 30 8.91 -8.19 4.35
N GLU A 31 9.32 -9.44 4.54
CA GLU A 31 10.69 -9.75 4.93
C GLU A 31 11.66 -9.27 3.85
N PRO A 32 12.95 -9.00 4.20
CA PRO A 32 13.93 -8.55 3.23
C PRO A 32 14.00 -9.47 2.00
N TYR A 33 13.76 -8.89 0.82
CA TYR A 33 13.75 -9.61 -0.46
C TYR A 33 14.73 -8.99 -1.45
N THR A 34 15.28 -9.80 -2.35
CA THR A 34 16.21 -9.33 -3.39
C THR A 34 15.42 -9.03 -4.65
N SER A 35 15.75 -7.93 -5.31
CA SER A 35 15.14 -7.53 -6.57
C SER A 35 16.19 -7.00 -7.53
N LEU A 36 15.96 -7.21 -8.82
CA LEU A 36 16.77 -6.61 -9.86
C LEU A 36 16.48 -5.11 -9.96
N GLY A 37 17.52 -4.30 -10.04
CA GLY A 37 17.40 -2.86 -10.15
C GLY A 37 18.53 -2.23 -10.93
N ILE A 38 18.48 -0.90 -11.01
CA ILE A 38 19.51 -0.08 -11.64
C ILE A 38 20.25 0.67 -10.55
N CYS A 39 21.56 0.46 -10.52
CA CYS A 39 22.48 1.21 -9.70
C CYS A 39 23.19 2.25 -10.55
N TYR A 40 23.63 3.31 -9.90
CA TYR A 40 24.35 4.39 -10.56
C TYR A 40 25.57 4.78 -9.73
N THR A 41 26.60 5.24 -10.42
CA THR A 41 27.70 5.98 -9.83
C THR A 41 27.82 7.32 -10.53
N THR A 42 28.26 8.33 -9.80
CA THR A 42 28.55 9.66 -10.34
C THR A 42 29.96 10.07 -9.95
N GLU A 43 30.62 10.82 -10.84
CA GLU A 43 32.00 11.25 -10.70
C GLU A 43 32.15 12.68 -11.26
N ASP A 44 32.93 13.51 -10.56
CA ASP A 44 33.38 14.80 -11.08
C ASP A 44 34.69 14.58 -11.86
N ILE A 45 34.58 14.72 -13.19
CA ILE A 45 35.69 14.51 -14.13
C ILE A 45 36.19 15.85 -14.70
N THR A 46 35.90 16.98 -14.04
CA THR A 46 36.34 18.31 -14.48
C THR A 46 37.86 18.39 -14.69
N SER A 47 38.63 17.68 -13.87
CA SER A 47 40.10 17.63 -13.99
C SER A 47 40.62 16.90 -15.24
N THR A 48 39.77 16.14 -15.94
CA THR A 48 40.17 15.39 -17.14
C THR A 48 39.90 16.15 -18.44
N ILE A 49 39.37 17.38 -18.36
CA ILE A 49 39.11 18.22 -19.54
C ILE A 49 40.45 18.65 -20.15
N THR A 50 40.59 18.46 -21.47
CA THR A 50 41.79 18.84 -22.22
C THR A 50 41.42 19.65 -23.46
N ASP A 51 42.18 20.71 -23.75
CA ASP A 51 42.06 21.45 -25.00
C ASP A 51 42.52 20.59 -26.19
N TYR A 52 41.62 20.36 -27.16
CA TYR A 52 42.00 19.74 -28.43
C TYR A 52 42.16 20.79 -29.52
N LYS A 53 43.40 20.98 -30.00
CA LYS A 53 43.74 21.87 -31.12
C LYS A 53 44.13 21.06 -32.35
N GLY A 54 43.13 20.54 -33.07
CA GLY A 54 43.33 19.78 -34.30
C GLY A 54 42.04 19.61 -35.10
N ASN A 55 42.14 19.15 -36.35
CA ASN A 55 40.95 18.66 -37.06
C ASN A 55 40.49 17.37 -36.36
N LEU A 56 39.22 17.32 -35.95
CA LEU A 56 38.61 16.09 -35.46
C LEU A 56 38.54 15.11 -36.64
N THR A 57 39.52 14.22 -36.75
CA THR A 57 39.34 13.00 -37.52
C THR A 57 38.51 12.07 -36.66
N VAL A 58 37.32 11.70 -37.13
CA VAL A 58 36.30 10.89 -36.42
C VAL A 58 36.82 9.50 -35.95
N SER A 59 38.10 9.19 -36.18
CA SER A 59 38.79 7.97 -35.73
C SER A 59 39.37 8.02 -34.31
N GLN A 60 39.16 9.09 -33.53
CA GLN A 60 39.56 9.12 -32.12
C GLN A 60 38.48 8.52 -31.21
N ARG A 61 38.84 7.39 -30.61
CA ARG A 61 38.10 6.44 -29.77
C ARG A 61 37.51 6.98 -28.45
N GLN A 62 37.22 8.27 -28.36
CA GLN A 62 36.67 8.91 -27.16
C GLN A 62 35.30 9.53 -27.48
N PRO A 63 34.35 9.52 -26.52
CA PRO A 63 33.12 10.30 -26.69
C PRO A 63 33.48 11.77 -26.88
N VAL A 64 33.27 12.28 -28.09
CA VAL A 64 33.38 13.72 -28.34
C VAL A 64 32.09 14.35 -27.85
N ILE A 65 32.18 15.12 -26.76
CA ILE A 65 31.07 15.94 -26.29
C ILE A 65 31.20 17.27 -27.00
N GLU A 66 30.35 17.50 -27.98
CA GLU A 66 30.27 18.80 -28.64
C GLU A 66 29.42 19.73 -27.78
N ALA A 67 29.99 20.87 -27.40
CA ALA A 67 29.27 21.96 -26.77
C ALA A 67 29.23 23.13 -27.76
N SER A 68 28.06 23.40 -28.34
CA SER A 68 27.88 24.44 -29.35
C SER A 68 27.72 25.81 -28.68
N VAL A 69 28.75 26.64 -28.80
CA VAL A 69 28.71 28.02 -28.30
C VAL A 69 28.12 28.93 -29.38
N PHE A 70 26.89 29.40 -29.17
CA PHE A 70 26.28 30.40 -30.03
C PHE A 70 26.54 31.80 -29.46
N GLY A 71 27.34 32.59 -30.16
CA GLY A 71 27.57 34.01 -29.86
C GLY A 71 27.49 34.84 -31.12
N ASP A 72 26.83 36.00 -31.06
CA ASP A 72 26.95 36.99 -32.12
C ASP A 72 28.37 37.59 -32.05
N LYS A 73 29.11 37.52 -33.15
CA LYS A 73 30.49 38.06 -33.23
C LYS A 73 30.54 39.58 -33.04
N ASN A 74 29.40 40.26 -33.19
CA ASN A 74 29.31 41.72 -33.23
C ASN A 74 28.80 42.35 -31.93
N THR A 75 28.26 41.57 -31.00
CA THR A 75 27.83 42.05 -29.69
C THR A 75 28.68 41.34 -28.62
N ASN A 76 29.24 42.09 -27.67
CA ASN A 76 29.93 41.52 -26.48
C ASN A 76 29.00 40.72 -25.55
N THR A 77 27.90 40.15 -26.07
CA THR A 77 26.99 39.25 -25.37
C THR A 77 27.62 37.87 -25.37
N SER A 78 28.33 37.57 -24.27
CA SER A 78 28.80 36.21 -24.00
C SER A 78 27.60 35.30 -23.74
N PRO A 79 27.61 34.04 -24.23
CA PRO A 79 26.62 33.07 -23.77
C PRO A 79 26.78 32.94 -22.26
N TYR A 80 25.67 33.02 -21.54
CA TYR A 80 25.69 32.90 -20.09
C TYR A 80 25.91 31.44 -19.72
N TRP A 81 25.44 30.48 -20.53
CA TRP A 81 25.80 29.06 -20.34
C TRP A 81 25.91 28.33 -21.66
N THR A 82 26.80 27.34 -21.72
CA THR A 82 26.84 26.34 -22.79
C THR A 82 26.84 24.95 -22.14
N PHE A 83 26.06 24.05 -22.72
CA PHE A 83 25.83 22.71 -22.22
C PHE A 83 25.97 21.70 -23.37
N GLY A 84 26.66 20.60 -23.10
CA GLY A 84 26.68 19.42 -23.94
C GLY A 84 26.53 18.19 -23.06
N SER A 85 25.72 17.24 -23.47
CA SER A 85 25.73 15.92 -22.85
C SER A 85 25.60 14.83 -23.90
N THR A 86 26.08 13.65 -23.54
CA THR A 86 25.94 12.44 -24.36
C THR A 86 25.82 11.23 -23.45
N ALA A 87 25.14 10.20 -23.91
CA ALA A 87 25.19 8.90 -23.24
C ALA A 87 25.61 7.82 -24.23
N LEU A 88 26.67 7.11 -23.84
CA LEU A 88 27.17 5.92 -24.50
C LEU A 88 26.49 4.71 -23.88
N TYR A 89 25.92 3.83 -24.69
CA TYR A 89 25.28 2.61 -24.20
C TYR A 89 25.95 1.37 -24.78
N PHE A 90 25.97 0.29 -24.01
CA PHE A 90 26.72 -0.92 -24.34
C PHE A 90 25.78 -2.12 -24.36
N THR A 91 25.38 -2.58 -25.55
CA THR A 91 24.40 -3.67 -25.66
C THR A 91 24.88 -4.90 -26.40
N ASP A 92 26.11 -4.89 -26.91
CA ASP A 92 26.81 -6.07 -27.43
C ASP A 92 28.28 -5.75 -27.59
N GLY A 93 29.17 -6.70 -27.31
CA GLY A 93 30.57 -6.67 -27.76
C GLY A 93 30.74 -6.66 -29.29
N ALA A 94 29.66 -6.51 -30.07
CA ALA A 94 29.68 -6.36 -31.50
C ALA A 94 28.60 -5.37 -31.96
N GLU A 95 29.07 -4.26 -32.53
CA GLU A 95 28.37 -3.28 -33.36
C GLU A 95 27.32 -2.37 -32.72
N LEU A 96 27.83 -1.25 -32.18
CA LEU A 96 27.24 0.05 -32.48
C LEU A 96 28.26 0.90 -33.20
N THR A 97 27.91 1.25 -34.42
CA THR A 97 28.64 1.99 -35.43
C THR A 97 29.38 3.22 -34.89
N GLN A 98 30.66 3.05 -34.53
CA GLN A 98 31.83 3.78 -35.05
C GLN A 98 33.00 3.47 -34.11
N GLU A 99 33.91 2.62 -34.57
CA GLU A 99 35.26 2.36 -34.06
C GLU A 99 35.52 2.63 -32.56
N SER A 100 35.20 1.62 -31.75
CA SER A 100 35.99 1.23 -30.56
C SER A 100 36.23 2.30 -29.48
N ILE A 101 35.19 2.67 -28.73
CA ILE A 101 35.39 3.20 -27.37
C ILE A 101 35.81 2.02 -26.49
N PRO A 102 36.84 2.14 -25.63
CA PRO A 102 37.30 1.02 -24.82
C PRO A 102 36.14 0.51 -23.98
N THR A 103 35.81 -0.77 -24.12
CA THR A 103 35.16 -1.49 -23.02
C THR A 103 36.01 -1.24 -21.77
N PRO A 104 35.41 -0.97 -20.60
CA PRO A 104 36.13 -1.09 -19.35
C PRO A 104 36.81 -2.45 -19.39
N ASN A 105 38.13 -2.46 -19.22
CA ASN A 105 39.00 -3.61 -19.35
C ASN A 105 38.70 -4.60 -18.23
N ASN A 106 37.52 -5.21 -18.27
CA ASN A 106 36.96 -6.01 -17.21
C ASN A 106 36.95 -7.46 -17.67
N THR A 107 38.13 -8.05 -17.63
CA THR A 107 38.37 -9.46 -17.88
C THR A 107 37.74 -10.37 -16.84
N ASP A 108 37.00 -9.85 -15.84
CA ASP A 108 36.49 -10.62 -14.70
C ASP A 108 34.97 -10.47 -14.40
N SER A 109 34.16 -9.82 -15.25
CA SER A 109 32.68 -9.92 -15.15
C SER A 109 31.96 -9.61 -16.48
N ASN A 110 31.25 -10.61 -17.01
CA ASN A 110 30.63 -10.73 -18.36
C ASN A 110 29.50 -9.75 -18.73
N PHE A 111 29.34 -8.59 -18.08
CA PHE A 111 28.27 -7.64 -18.43
C PHE A 111 28.77 -6.19 -18.47
N PRO A 112 28.66 -5.48 -19.61
CA PRO A 112 29.04 -4.07 -19.69
C PRO A 112 28.02 -3.18 -18.95
N ASP A 113 28.47 -2.02 -18.46
CA ASP A 113 27.55 -1.00 -17.90
C ASP A 113 26.43 -0.68 -18.92
N ILE A 114 25.23 -0.32 -18.46
CA ILE A 114 24.09 -0.05 -19.35
C ILE A 114 24.37 1.21 -20.17
N ALA A 115 24.76 2.29 -19.48
CA ALA A 115 25.17 3.53 -20.12
C ALA A 115 26.12 4.35 -19.25
N ASP A 116 27.08 4.99 -19.92
CA ASP A 116 27.90 6.09 -19.41
C ASP A 116 27.35 7.42 -19.93
N ILE A 117 26.91 8.28 -19.02
CA ILE A 117 26.36 9.60 -19.29
C ILE A 117 27.43 10.63 -18.95
N TYR A 118 27.76 11.49 -19.92
CA TYR A 118 28.70 12.58 -19.73
C TYR A 118 27.97 13.90 -19.90
N VAL A 119 28.30 14.85 -19.02
CA VAL A 119 27.84 16.23 -19.07
C VAL A 119 29.07 17.13 -19.08
N LEU A 120 29.08 18.10 -19.97
CA LEU A 120 30.08 19.14 -20.07
C LEU A 120 29.36 20.49 -20.11
N TYR A 121 29.69 21.40 -19.20
CA TYR A 121 29.05 22.71 -19.16
C TYR A 121 30.00 23.80 -18.69
N TYR A 122 29.73 25.03 -19.10
CA TYR A 122 30.46 26.23 -18.69
C TYR A 122 29.64 27.00 -17.66
N ASP A 123 30.24 27.37 -16.52
CA ASP A 123 29.59 28.08 -15.41
C ASP A 123 30.19 29.46 -15.14
N PRO A 124 29.58 30.56 -15.63
CA PRO A 124 30.09 31.91 -15.42
C PRO A 124 29.96 32.38 -13.96
N CYS A 125 29.08 31.76 -13.18
CA CYS A 125 28.76 32.15 -11.82
C CYS A 125 29.84 31.68 -10.83
N HIS A 126 30.57 30.64 -11.20
CA HIS A 126 31.69 30.16 -10.41
C HIS A 126 32.99 30.92 -10.67
N ASP A 127 33.31 31.22 -11.94
CA ASP A 127 34.64 31.74 -12.31
C ASP A 127 34.73 33.25 -12.33
N GLY A 128 33.61 33.98 -12.40
CA GLY A 128 33.59 35.44 -12.50
C GLY A 128 34.26 36.00 -13.76
N THR A 129 34.70 35.12 -14.67
CA THR A 129 35.21 35.44 -16.00
C THR A 129 34.17 35.02 -17.04
N THR A 130 34.16 35.67 -18.21
CA THR A 130 33.23 35.37 -19.32
C THR A 130 33.92 34.59 -20.45
N ASP A 131 35.09 33.99 -20.19
CA ASP A 131 35.88 33.35 -21.24
C ASP A 131 35.59 31.85 -21.34
N TYR A 132 34.56 31.52 -22.11
CA TYR A 132 34.18 30.15 -22.46
C TYR A 132 35.23 29.43 -23.33
N ARG A 133 36.28 30.11 -23.82
CA ARG A 133 37.27 29.51 -24.73
C ARG A 133 38.36 28.74 -23.99
N GLU A 134 38.50 28.95 -22.69
CA GLU A 134 39.47 28.25 -21.87
C GLU A 134 38.82 27.03 -21.21
N SER A 135 39.32 25.82 -21.48
CA SER A 135 38.83 24.58 -20.86
C SER A 135 38.81 24.59 -19.34
N LYS A 136 39.68 25.37 -18.70
CA LYS A 136 39.76 25.49 -17.23
C LYS A 136 38.46 26.01 -16.58
N ASN A 137 37.64 26.72 -17.36
CA ASN A 137 36.38 27.30 -16.89
C ASN A 137 35.18 26.38 -17.15
N TRP A 138 35.43 25.21 -17.73
CA TRP A 138 34.42 24.20 -17.97
C TRP A 138 34.40 23.18 -16.84
N ARG A 139 33.24 22.58 -16.64
CA ARG A 139 33.00 21.51 -15.68
C ARG A 139 32.46 20.29 -16.40
N ALA A 140 32.89 19.12 -15.95
CA ALA A 140 32.48 17.88 -16.55
C ALA A 140 32.11 16.85 -15.49
N PHE A 141 30.95 16.22 -15.66
CA PHE A 141 30.47 15.14 -14.79
C PHE A 141 30.24 13.88 -15.60
N LYS A 142 30.52 12.73 -14.97
CA LYS A 142 30.25 11.41 -15.49
C LYS A 142 29.26 10.70 -14.59
N ALA A 143 28.31 9.98 -15.17
CA ALA A 143 27.53 8.99 -14.47
C ALA A 143 27.58 7.66 -15.20
N THR A 144 27.63 6.57 -14.45
CA THR A 144 27.58 5.21 -14.99
C THR A 144 26.38 4.52 -14.40
N THR A 145 25.56 3.89 -15.25
CA THR A 145 24.39 3.12 -14.85
C THR A 145 24.61 1.65 -15.14
N ARG A 146 24.27 0.79 -14.18
CA ARG A 146 24.50 -0.66 -14.27
C ARG A 146 23.38 -1.44 -13.62
N LEU A 147 23.21 -2.68 -14.06
CA LEU A 147 22.35 -3.63 -13.36
C LEU A 147 22.96 -3.99 -12.02
N CYS A 148 22.10 -4.15 -11.02
CA CYS A 148 22.50 -4.57 -9.69
C CYS A 148 21.36 -5.34 -9.00
N LEU A 149 21.73 -6.14 -8.02
CA LEU A 149 20.78 -6.75 -7.09
C LEU A 149 20.64 -5.83 -5.86
N GLN A 150 19.41 -5.51 -5.50
CA GLN A 150 19.08 -4.68 -4.35
C GLN A 150 18.29 -5.51 -3.34
N THR A 151 18.74 -5.55 -2.09
CA THR A 151 17.95 -6.12 -1.00
C THR A 151 17.05 -5.03 -0.44
N LEU A 152 15.74 -5.21 -0.56
CA LEU A 152 14.72 -4.26 -0.19
C LEU A 152 13.92 -4.77 1.00
N GLN A 153 13.53 -3.85 1.87
CA GLN A 153 12.55 -4.11 2.93
C GLN A 153 11.37 -3.18 2.75
N SER A 154 10.18 -3.77 2.67
CA SER A 154 8.94 -3.04 2.40
C SER A 154 7.94 -3.23 3.53
N SER A 155 7.22 -2.15 3.84
CA SER A 155 6.08 -2.15 4.76
C SER A 155 4.99 -1.26 4.20
N PHE A 156 3.74 -1.62 4.45
CA PHE A 156 2.57 -0.85 4.08
C PHE A 156 1.78 -0.49 5.33
N ASN A 157 1.55 0.82 5.51
CA ASN A 157 0.70 1.37 6.57
C ASN A 157 0.10 2.67 6.03
N ALA A 158 -1.06 2.57 5.37
CA ALA A 158 -1.71 3.61 4.54
C ALA A 158 -0.93 4.05 3.28
N SER A 159 0.41 4.04 3.31
CA SER A 159 1.27 4.19 2.14
C SER A 159 2.37 3.13 2.15
N MET A 160 2.91 2.83 0.96
CA MET A 160 4.04 1.94 0.83
C MET A 160 5.30 2.66 1.30
N ASN A 161 6.09 1.99 2.12
CA ASN A 161 7.41 2.44 2.54
C ASN A 161 8.43 1.33 2.24
N THR A 162 9.35 1.60 1.31
CA THR A 162 10.40 0.67 0.91
C THR A 162 11.76 1.30 1.15
N THR A 163 12.63 0.56 1.82
CA THR A 163 14.02 0.94 2.08
C THR A 163 14.96 -0.07 1.44
N MET A 164 16.09 0.42 0.92
CA MET A 164 17.15 -0.42 0.38
C MET A 164 18.15 -0.70 1.51
N LEU A 165 18.31 -1.97 1.86
CA LEU A 165 19.24 -2.41 2.90
C LEU A 165 20.66 -2.56 2.35
N SER A 166 20.78 -3.08 1.13
CA SER A 166 22.06 -3.26 0.44
C SER A 166 21.86 -3.27 -1.08
N SER A 167 22.93 -2.98 -1.81
CA SER A 167 23.02 -3.15 -3.25
C SER A 167 24.35 -3.81 -3.61
N ARG A 168 24.33 -4.70 -4.60
CA ARG A 168 25.52 -5.37 -5.15
C ARG A 168 25.53 -5.31 -6.66
N SER A 169 26.68 -4.97 -7.22
CA SER A 169 26.88 -4.82 -8.67
C SER A 169 28.05 -5.63 -9.21
N ASP A 170 28.84 -6.23 -8.32
CA ASP A 170 29.89 -7.23 -8.56
C ASP A 170 29.26 -8.60 -8.86
N LEU A 171 28.55 -8.68 -9.99
CA LEU A 171 27.75 -9.83 -10.38
C LEU A 171 28.33 -10.50 -11.64
N THR A 172 28.36 -11.83 -11.64
CA THR A 172 28.77 -12.64 -12.80
C THR A 172 27.54 -13.02 -13.62
N TRP A 173 27.27 -12.25 -14.67
CA TRP A 173 26.16 -12.49 -15.57
C TRP A 173 26.47 -13.61 -16.57
N VAL A 174 25.49 -14.47 -16.80
CA VAL A 174 25.56 -15.56 -17.77
C VAL A 174 24.53 -15.29 -18.87
N LEU A 175 24.97 -15.35 -20.12
CA LEU A 175 24.09 -15.29 -21.27
C LEU A 175 23.38 -16.64 -21.42
N SER A 176 22.07 -16.66 -21.27
CA SER A 176 21.22 -17.83 -21.50
C SER A 176 20.31 -17.56 -22.69
N ALA A 177 20.13 -18.56 -23.57
CA ALA A 177 19.03 -18.53 -24.52
C ALA A 177 17.72 -18.73 -23.72
N SER A 178 16.71 -17.89 -23.97
CA SER A 178 15.38 -18.14 -23.43
C SER A 178 14.76 -19.35 -24.15
N ALA A 179 14.01 -20.20 -23.45
CA ALA A 179 13.41 -21.41 -24.03
C ALA A 179 12.17 -21.11 -24.90
N ASP A 180 11.56 -19.93 -24.74
CA ASP A 180 10.27 -19.55 -25.33
C ASP A 180 10.36 -18.43 -26.38
N THR A 181 11.46 -17.67 -26.43
CA THR A 181 11.72 -16.64 -27.44
C THR A 181 13.11 -16.86 -28.01
N LEU A 182 13.33 -16.60 -29.30
CA LEU A 182 14.67 -16.62 -29.91
C LEU A 182 15.61 -15.52 -29.34
N ASP A 183 15.24 -14.88 -28.23
CA ASP A 183 15.95 -13.78 -27.61
C ASP A 183 16.87 -14.30 -26.50
N GLU A 184 18.10 -13.77 -26.49
CA GLU A 184 19.07 -14.03 -25.44
C GLU A 184 18.75 -13.18 -24.20
N GLN A 185 18.95 -13.74 -23.01
CA GLN A 185 18.78 -13.08 -21.73
C GLN A 185 20.05 -13.16 -20.90
N TYR A 186 20.35 -12.10 -20.16
CA TYR A 186 21.40 -12.07 -19.16
C TYR A 186 20.81 -12.45 -17.83
N CYS A 187 21.36 -13.49 -17.20
CA CYS A 187 20.88 -14.00 -15.92
C CYS A 187 22.00 -14.03 -14.88
N VAL A 188 21.63 -13.83 -13.62
CA VAL A 188 22.50 -14.03 -12.47
C VAL A 188 21.77 -14.85 -11.43
N GLU A 189 22.45 -15.82 -10.82
CA GLU A 189 21.91 -16.62 -9.72
C GLU A 189 22.48 -16.11 -8.39
N GLU A 190 21.62 -15.79 -7.44
CA GLU A 190 22.00 -15.38 -6.08
C GLU A 190 21.13 -16.14 -5.08
N LYS A 191 21.78 -16.91 -4.18
CA LYS A 191 21.11 -17.70 -3.13
C LYS A 191 20.01 -18.65 -3.63
N GLY A 192 20.15 -19.17 -4.85
CA GLY A 192 19.20 -20.11 -5.48
C GLY A 192 18.01 -19.44 -6.17
N GLU A 193 17.98 -18.09 -6.25
CA GLU A 193 17.05 -17.33 -7.08
C GLU A 193 17.77 -16.84 -8.34
N ILE A 194 17.10 -16.90 -9.49
CA ILE A 194 17.65 -16.48 -10.78
C ILE A 194 16.99 -15.16 -11.18
N PHE A 195 17.80 -14.15 -11.44
CA PHE A 195 17.38 -12.84 -11.91
C PHE A 195 17.82 -12.66 -13.36
N CYS A 196 16.87 -12.53 -14.28
CA CYS A 196 17.14 -12.39 -15.71
C CYS A 196 16.64 -11.06 -16.25
N ILE A 197 17.29 -10.57 -17.30
CA ILE A 197 16.82 -9.48 -18.14
C ILE A 197 17.10 -9.81 -19.60
N ASP A 198 16.11 -9.54 -20.43
CA ASP A 198 16.14 -9.77 -21.86
C ASP A 198 17.05 -8.74 -22.58
N ARG A 199 17.89 -9.23 -23.50
CA ARG A 199 18.83 -8.39 -24.27
C ARG A 199 18.12 -7.30 -25.09
N PRO A 200 16.96 -7.54 -25.74
CA PRO A 200 16.21 -6.46 -26.41
C PRO A 200 15.79 -5.33 -25.47
N THR A 201 15.37 -5.66 -24.25
CA THR A 201 15.03 -4.67 -23.21
C THR A 201 16.22 -3.80 -22.85
N LEU A 202 17.40 -4.39 -22.63
CA LEU A 202 18.63 -3.64 -22.36
C LEU A 202 18.98 -2.69 -23.51
N ARG A 203 18.79 -3.13 -24.76
CA ARG A 203 19.00 -2.29 -25.93
C ARG A 203 18.07 -1.09 -25.98
N VAL A 204 16.79 -1.29 -25.69
CA VAL A 204 15.83 -0.20 -25.59
C VAL A 204 16.21 0.75 -24.46
N LEU A 205 16.65 0.22 -23.32
CA LEU A 205 17.05 1.00 -22.17
C LEU A 205 18.22 1.95 -22.47
N GLY A 206 19.32 1.38 -22.99
CA GLY A 206 20.51 2.13 -23.38
C GLY A 206 20.23 3.12 -24.51
N GLY A 207 19.46 2.73 -25.52
CA GLY A 207 19.06 3.62 -26.62
C GLY A 207 18.24 4.81 -26.14
N GLN A 208 17.34 4.63 -25.16
CA GLN A 208 16.57 5.73 -24.59
C GLN A 208 17.42 6.65 -23.72
N MET A 209 18.40 6.13 -22.98
CA MET A 209 19.40 6.95 -22.29
C MET A 209 20.18 7.81 -23.29
N SER A 210 20.65 7.21 -24.38
CA SER A 210 21.35 7.94 -25.45
C SER A 210 20.50 9.09 -26.02
N ILE A 211 19.23 8.85 -26.34
CA ILE A 211 18.33 9.89 -26.87
C ILE A 211 18.05 11.01 -25.85
N ASN A 212 17.88 10.67 -24.58
CA ASN A 212 17.53 11.64 -23.53
C ASN A 212 18.71 12.54 -23.14
N PHE A 213 19.92 12.00 -23.20
CA PHE A 213 21.13 12.69 -22.80
C PHE A 213 21.97 13.22 -23.96
N ASN A 214 21.73 12.82 -25.21
CA ASN A 214 22.41 13.42 -26.36
C ASN A 214 21.79 14.77 -26.72
N THR A 215 22.39 15.86 -26.24
CA THR A 215 21.85 17.20 -26.44
C THR A 215 22.92 18.27 -26.26
N THR A 216 22.69 19.40 -26.91
CA THR A 216 23.46 20.63 -26.70
C THR A 216 22.51 21.74 -26.29
N GLY A 217 22.99 22.70 -25.52
CA GLY A 217 22.18 23.82 -25.07
C GLY A 217 23.01 25.09 -24.91
N SER A 218 22.38 26.23 -25.11
CA SER A 218 22.99 27.54 -24.93
C SER A 218 21.97 28.51 -24.36
N LEU A 219 22.33 29.24 -23.30
CA LEU A 219 21.46 30.20 -22.63
C LEU A 219 22.04 31.61 -22.75
N ILE A 220 21.23 32.56 -23.21
CA ILE A 220 21.65 33.94 -23.43
C ILE A 220 20.71 34.87 -22.64
N PRO A 221 21.22 35.70 -21.70
CA PRO A 221 20.37 36.55 -20.87
C PRO A 221 19.70 37.62 -21.74
N GLY A 222 18.37 37.65 -21.73
CA GLY A 222 17.58 38.56 -22.56
C GLY A 222 17.52 38.17 -24.05
N GLY A 223 18.07 37.01 -24.41
CA GLY A 223 17.90 36.36 -25.72
C GLY A 223 17.03 35.10 -25.62
N ASP A 224 17.03 34.31 -26.70
CA ASP A 224 16.31 33.04 -26.74
C ASP A 224 17.17 31.90 -26.16
N ASP A 225 16.58 31.10 -25.27
CA ASP A 225 17.20 29.91 -24.71
C ASP A 225 17.10 28.74 -25.71
N TYR A 226 18.23 28.09 -26.02
CA TYR A 226 18.29 26.96 -26.94
C TYR A 226 18.58 25.65 -26.20
N TYR A 227 17.77 24.62 -26.49
CA TYR A 227 18.00 23.25 -26.05
C TYR A 227 17.76 22.29 -27.22
N GLY A 228 18.73 21.43 -27.51
CA GLY A 228 18.67 20.45 -28.60
C GLY A 228 17.72 19.29 -28.35
N ALA A 229 17.40 19.00 -27.08
CA ALA A 229 16.48 17.95 -26.69
C ALA A 229 15.45 18.44 -25.68
N ARG A 230 14.26 17.83 -25.72
CA ARG A 230 13.07 18.24 -24.97
C ARG A 230 13.27 18.25 -23.44
N TRP A 231 14.10 17.35 -22.92
CA TRP A 231 14.27 17.14 -21.48
C TRP A 231 15.55 17.75 -20.90
N SER A 232 16.42 18.28 -21.77
CA SER A 232 17.65 19.00 -21.37
C SER A 232 17.39 20.12 -20.35
N PRO A 233 16.29 20.91 -20.44
CA PRO A 233 16.03 21.98 -19.48
C PRO A 233 15.97 21.49 -18.03
N ASN A 234 15.41 20.30 -17.77
CA ASN A 234 15.29 19.76 -16.42
C ASN A 234 16.66 19.38 -15.84
N LEU A 235 17.49 18.70 -16.63
CA LEU A 235 18.86 18.38 -16.24
C LEU A 235 19.69 19.65 -15.99
N VAL A 236 19.57 20.64 -16.88
CA VAL A 236 20.25 21.94 -16.73
C VAL A 236 19.76 22.67 -15.47
N GLN A 237 18.46 22.64 -15.17
CA GLN A 237 17.92 23.27 -13.96
C GLN A 237 18.36 22.57 -12.67
N ASP A 238 18.57 21.25 -12.67
CA ASP A 238 19.10 20.57 -11.48
C ASP A 238 20.57 20.99 -11.23
N ILE A 239 21.35 21.21 -12.29
CA ILE A 239 22.76 21.59 -12.17
C ILE A 239 22.89 23.09 -11.86
N LEU A 240 22.11 23.95 -12.50
CA LEU A 240 22.28 25.42 -12.46
C LEU A 240 21.25 26.16 -11.60
N GLY A 241 20.16 25.49 -11.25
CA GLY A 241 19.01 26.07 -10.58
C GLY A 241 18.01 26.72 -11.55
N ALA A 242 16.87 27.14 -11.00
CA ALA A 242 15.79 27.79 -11.75
C ALA A 242 15.61 29.25 -11.28
N PRO A 243 15.65 30.26 -12.18
CA PRO A 243 15.96 30.14 -13.61
C PRO A 243 17.46 29.91 -13.85
N ALA A 244 17.79 29.10 -14.86
CA ALA A 244 19.19 28.80 -15.24
C ALA A 244 19.92 30.02 -15.83
N THR A 245 19.22 31.11 -16.12
CA THR A 245 19.77 32.38 -16.64
C THR A 245 20.26 33.33 -15.54
N LYS A 246 20.32 32.90 -14.27
CA LYS A 246 20.86 33.69 -13.15
C LYS A 246 21.77 32.86 -12.26
N CYS A 247 22.77 33.51 -11.66
CA CYS A 247 23.63 32.90 -10.65
C CYS A 247 22.85 32.63 -9.36
N ASN A 248 22.57 31.35 -9.11
CA ASN A 248 21.90 30.89 -7.91
C ASN A 248 22.95 30.44 -6.88
N ASN A 249 23.60 31.38 -6.21
CA ASN A 249 24.69 31.08 -5.26
C ASN A 249 24.22 30.51 -3.91
N ALA A 250 22.91 30.26 -3.74
CA ALA A 250 22.29 30.02 -2.43
C ALA A 250 21.41 28.76 -2.34
N THR A 251 21.35 27.93 -3.39
CA THR A 251 20.50 26.73 -3.38
C THR A 251 21.35 25.49 -3.07
N ALA A 252 21.08 24.83 -1.94
CA ALA A 252 21.66 23.53 -1.64
C ALA A 252 21.21 22.50 -2.70
N GLY A 253 22.10 21.61 -3.15
CA GLY A 253 21.77 20.56 -4.11
C GLY A 253 22.00 20.88 -5.60
N LEU A 254 22.74 21.94 -5.95
CA LEU A 254 23.09 22.28 -7.34
C LEU A 254 24.44 21.68 -7.79
N GLY A 255 24.79 21.87 -9.06
CA GLY A 255 26.04 21.41 -9.65
C GLY A 255 26.12 19.89 -9.69
N TYR A 256 27.18 19.34 -9.09
CA TYR A 256 27.39 17.89 -9.01
C TYR A 256 26.28 17.18 -8.22
N GLU A 257 25.79 17.76 -7.13
CA GLU A 257 24.70 17.16 -6.34
C GLU A 257 23.40 17.10 -7.13
N GLY A 258 23.09 18.14 -7.90
CA GLY A 258 21.91 18.21 -8.75
C GLY A 258 21.96 17.18 -9.87
N PHE A 259 23.11 17.08 -10.54
CA PHE A 259 23.38 16.02 -11.51
C PHE A 259 23.20 14.63 -10.88
N SER A 260 23.85 14.37 -9.75
CA SER A 260 23.77 13.09 -9.04
C SER A 260 22.33 12.74 -8.63
N ASN A 261 21.55 13.73 -8.18
CA ASN A 261 20.14 13.56 -7.85
C ASN A 261 19.27 13.22 -9.08
N ARG A 262 19.51 13.84 -10.23
CA ARG A 262 18.82 13.49 -11.49
C ARG A 262 19.09 12.04 -11.88
N ILE A 263 20.37 11.63 -11.86
CA ILE A 263 20.76 10.25 -12.18
C ILE A 263 20.15 9.27 -11.17
N ARG A 264 20.14 9.61 -9.87
CA ARG A 264 19.47 8.82 -8.83
C ARG A 264 17.99 8.65 -9.11
N ASN A 265 17.27 9.73 -9.44
CA ASN A 265 15.84 9.68 -9.72
C ASN A 265 15.54 8.80 -10.93
N ILE A 266 16.39 8.85 -11.96
CA ILE A 266 16.31 7.98 -13.14
C ILE A 266 16.50 6.52 -12.76
N ALA A 267 17.57 6.19 -12.02
CA ALA A 267 17.85 4.84 -11.58
C ALA A 267 16.70 4.26 -10.72
N VAL A 268 16.14 5.05 -9.80
CA VAL A 268 14.99 4.66 -8.96
C VAL A 268 13.73 4.46 -9.80
N ALA A 269 13.43 5.37 -10.73
CA ALA A 269 12.24 5.25 -11.58
C ALA A 269 12.29 3.99 -12.46
N MET A 270 13.45 3.71 -13.04
CA MET A 270 13.66 2.51 -13.84
C MET A 270 13.62 1.24 -12.99
N THR A 271 14.19 1.25 -11.79
CA THR A 271 14.09 0.14 -10.83
C THR A 271 12.63 -0.13 -10.44
N ASN A 272 11.85 0.91 -10.18
CA ASN A 272 10.43 0.76 -9.85
C ASN A 272 9.63 0.19 -11.03
N GLU A 273 9.91 0.64 -12.25
CA GLU A 273 9.31 0.09 -13.46
C GLU A 273 9.63 -1.39 -13.62
N MET A 274 10.89 -1.78 -13.40
CA MET A 274 11.31 -3.19 -13.44
C MET A 274 10.54 -4.01 -12.42
N ARG A 275 10.31 -3.49 -11.21
CA ARG A 275 9.53 -4.12 -10.13
C ARG A 275 8.02 -4.22 -10.40
N THR A 276 7.48 -3.39 -11.29
CA THR A 276 6.03 -3.38 -11.62
C THR A 276 5.73 -3.97 -12.99
N SER A 277 6.75 -4.43 -13.73
CA SER A 277 6.55 -4.96 -15.08
C SER A 277 5.78 -6.28 -15.05
N ASN A 278 5.17 -6.68 -16.16
CA ASN A 278 4.39 -7.91 -16.22
C ASN A 278 5.25 -9.19 -16.14
N ALA A 279 6.56 -9.08 -16.31
CA ALA A 279 7.51 -10.20 -16.30
C ALA A 279 8.24 -10.34 -14.95
N THR A 280 7.56 -10.03 -13.84
CA THR A 280 8.13 -10.08 -12.49
C THR A 280 7.50 -11.15 -11.64
N ASP A 281 8.32 -11.79 -10.81
CA ASP A 281 7.83 -12.62 -9.72
C ASP A 281 7.34 -11.78 -8.54
N PHE A 282 6.25 -12.22 -7.93
CA PHE A 282 5.64 -11.54 -6.78
C PHE A 282 6.23 -12.05 -5.46
N VAL A 283 6.63 -11.11 -4.60
CA VAL A 283 7.05 -11.43 -3.23
C VAL A 283 5.85 -11.40 -2.29
N THR A 284 5.61 -12.52 -1.61
CA THR A 284 4.53 -12.65 -0.62
C THR A 284 4.94 -12.08 0.74
N GLY A 285 4.11 -11.22 1.32
CA GLY A 285 4.31 -10.64 2.65
C GLY A 285 3.34 -11.18 3.70
N THR A 286 3.54 -10.76 4.94
CA THR A 286 2.63 -11.00 6.06
C THR A 286 1.66 -9.83 6.22
N THR A 287 0.42 -10.12 6.60
CA THR A 287 -0.61 -9.10 6.81
C THR A 287 -1.16 -9.18 8.22
N THR A 288 -1.33 -8.03 8.87
CA THR A 288 -1.95 -7.94 10.20
C THR A 288 -3.34 -7.33 10.04
N ALA A 289 -4.36 -8.10 10.41
CA ALA A 289 -5.73 -7.63 10.43
C ALA A 289 -6.10 -7.07 11.82
N SER A 290 -6.81 -5.96 11.84
CA SER A 290 -7.39 -5.41 13.07
C SER A 290 -8.61 -6.24 13.46
N GLU A 291 -8.50 -7.08 14.48
CA GLU A 291 -9.65 -7.81 15.03
C GLU A 291 -10.37 -6.96 16.09
N GLN A 292 -11.69 -6.89 15.99
CA GLN A 292 -12.51 -6.25 17.02
C GLN A 292 -12.68 -7.22 18.19
N TYR A 293 -12.12 -6.88 19.35
CA TYR A 293 -12.41 -7.59 20.60
C TYR A 293 -13.46 -6.83 21.40
N ILE A 294 -14.41 -7.57 21.97
CA ILE A 294 -15.35 -7.04 22.95
C ILE A 294 -14.66 -7.13 24.32
N ALA A 295 -14.21 -6.00 24.84
CA ALA A 295 -13.75 -5.92 26.23
C ALA A 295 -14.97 -5.93 27.16
N VAL A 296 -15.26 -7.09 27.76
CA VAL A 296 -16.34 -7.20 28.76
C VAL A 296 -15.79 -6.75 30.12
N GLU A 297 -16.15 -5.55 30.54
CA GLU A 297 -15.88 -5.07 31.90
C GLU A 297 -16.85 -5.73 32.90
N TYR A 298 -16.42 -6.80 33.56
CA TYR A 298 -17.24 -7.55 34.53
C TYR A 298 -17.71 -6.74 35.74
N ILE A 299 -17.12 -5.57 35.99
CA ILE A 299 -17.50 -4.67 37.09
C ILE A 299 -18.97 -4.23 36.95
N TRP A 300 -19.45 -4.01 35.73
CA TRP A 300 -20.83 -3.59 35.48
C TRP A 300 -21.87 -4.69 35.77
N ILE A 301 -21.46 -5.96 35.78
CA ILE A 301 -22.34 -7.10 36.11
C ILE A 301 -22.58 -7.19 37.63
N SER A 302 -21.72 -6.58 38.45
CA SER A 302 -21.87 -6.61 39.92
C SER A 302 -23.18 -6.00 40.41
N TYR A 303 -23.63 -4.90 39.79
CA TYR A 303 -24.85 -4.20 40.16
C TYR A 303 -26.12 -5.04 39.96
N PRO A 304 -26.41 -5.58 38.77
CA PRO A 304 -27.59 -6.44 38.58
C PRO A 304 -27.52 -7.71 39.42
N ILE A 305 -26.34 -8.31 39.63
CA ILE A 305 -26.18 -9.46 40.54
C ILE A 305 -26.55 -9.08 41.97
N ALA A 306 -26.07 -7.94 42.47
CA ALA A 306 -26.38 -7.48 43.83
C ALA A 306 -27.89 -7.23 44.00
N VAL A 307 -28.53 -6.59 43.02
CA VAL A 307 -29.98 -6.36 43.03
C VAL A 307 -30.75 -7.69 43.05
N TYR A 308 -30.39 -8.66 42.21
CA TYR A 308 -31.02 -9.98 42.20
C TYR A 308 -30.80 -10.74 43.52
N ALA A 309 -29.61 -10.66 44.11
CA ALA A 309 -29.32 -11.27 45.40
C ALA A 309 -30.19 -10.66 46.52
N ILE A 310 -30.35 -9.33 46.54
CA ILE A 310 -31.20 -8.66 47.52
C ILE A 310 -32.67 -9.04 47.33
N LEU A 311 -33.16 -9.06 46.08
CA LEU A 311 -34.55 -9.45 45.78
C LEU A 311 -34.86 -10.89 46.18
N THR A 312 -33.95 -11.82 45.91
CA THR A 312 -34.12 -13.22 46.30
C THR A 312 -34.11 -13.39 47.81
N ILE A 313 -33.19 -12.73 48.53
CA ILE A 313 -33.18 -12.72 50.00
C ILE A 313 -34.49 -12.14 50.56
N PHE A 314 -34.96 -11.03 50.01
CA PHE A 314 -36.23 -10.42 50.41
C PHE A 314 -37.42 -11.35 50.16
N PHE A 315 -37.46 -12.02 49.01
CA PHE A 315 -38.51 -12.99 48.66
C PHE A 315 -38.54 -14.18 49.62
N PHE A 316 -37.40 -14.78 49.93
CA PHE A 316 -37.36 -15.86 50.91
C PHE A 316 -37.73 -15.36 52.32
N SER A 317 -37.23 -14.19 52.72
CA SER A 317 -37.54 -13.60 54.03
C SER A 317 -39.04 -13.34 54.19
N THR A 318 -39.70 -12.81 53.16
CA THR A 318 -41.16 -12.58 53.17
C THR A 318 -41.93 -13.89 53.26
N ILE A 319 -41.56 -14.94 52.52
CA ILE A 319 -42.16 -16.27 52.66
C ILE A 319 -41.99 -16.80 54.09
N PHE A 320 -40.79 -16.74 54.66
CA PHE A 320 -40.53 -17.27 56.00
C PHE A 320 -41.30 -16.50 57.08
N ALA A 321 -41.41 -15.18 56.95
CA ALA A 321 -42.16 -14.34 57.89
C ALA A 321 -43.68 -14.61 57.82
N THR A 322 -44.24 -14.72 56.61
CA THR A 322 -45.70 -14.93 56.42
C THR A 322 -46.15 -16.39 56.51
N ARG A 323 -45.24 -17.36 56.68
CA ARG A 323 -45.59 -18.78 56.86
C ARG A 323 -46.54 -19.07 58.03
N ARG A 324 -46.59 -18.20 59.02
CA ARG A 324 -47.44 -18.36 60.22
C ARG A 324 -48.65 -17.44 60.21
N ASP A 325 -48.74 -16.53 59.25
CA ASP A 325 -49.90 -15.66 59.13
C ASP A 325 -50.99 -16.44 58.40
N PRO A 326 -52.20 -16.57 58.98
CA PRO A 326 -53.30 -17.19 58.28
C PRO A 326 -53.56 -16.38 57.00
N LEU A 327 -53.63 -17.06 55.86
CA LEU A 327 -54.10 -16.47 54.62
C LEU A 327 -55.51 -15.92 54.89
N TRP A 328 -55.63 -14.61 55.10
CA TRP A 328 -56.89 -13.90 55.01
C TRP A 328 -57.30 -13.92 53.53
N LYS A 329 -57.70 -15.10 53.04
CA LYS A 329 -58.57 -15.17 51.88
C LYS A 329 -59.82 -14.44 52.31
N SER A 330 -59.98 -13.19 51.88
CA SER A 330 -61.27 -12.52 51.79
C SER A 330 -62.10 -13.31 50.77
N SER A 331 -62.54 -14.50 51.18
CA SER A 331 -63.40 -15.36 50.39
C SER A 331 -64.79 -14.76 50.47
N PRO A 332 -65.35 -14.26 49.35
CA PRO A 332 -66.72 -13.74 49.35
C PRO A 332 -67.75 -14.81 49.77
N LEU A 333 -67.37 -16.09 49.72
CA LEU A 333 -68.19 -17.23 50.14
C LEU A 333 -68.35 -17.32 51.67
N ALA A 334 -67.34 -16.92 52.44
CA ALA A 334 -67.45 -16.86 53.90
C ALA A 334 -68.43 -15.76 54.34
N LEU A 335 -68.44 -14.64 53.61
CA LEU A 335 -69.38 -13.54 53.84
C LEU A 335 -70.82 -13.91 53.45
N LEU A 336 -70.99 -14.67 52.36
CA LEU A 336 -72.30 -15.18 51.93
C LEU A 336 -72.90 -16.14 52.97
N HIS A 337 -72.08 -16.99 53.59
CA HIS A 337 -72.53 -17.91 54.64
C HIS A 337 -72.95 -17.18 55.92
N ALA A 338 -72.24 -16.10 56.28
CA ALA A 338 -72.58 -15.28 57.45
C ALA A 338 -73.87 -14.45 57.28
N MET A 339 -74.35 -14.27 56.04
CA MET A 339 -75.62 -13.57 55.75
C MET A 339 -76.86 -14.46 55.90
N ASP A 340 -76.71 -15.79 56.05
CA ASP A 340 -77.84 -16.68 56.28
C ASP A 340 -78.30 -16.56 57.74
N GLY A 341 -79.47 -15.92 57.94
CA GLY A 341 -79.95 -15.40 59.22
C GLY A 341 -80.17 -16.44 60.33
N ASN A 342 -80.02 -17.73 60.03
CA ASN A 342 -80.23 -18.83 60.99
C ASN A 342 -78.93 -19.44 61.56
N LYS A 343 -77.73 -18.96 61.16
CA LYS A 343 -76.45 -19.52 61.61
C LYS A 343 -75.44 -18.45 62.02
N THR A 344 -75.74 -17.71 63.07
CA THR A 344 -74.93 -16.56 63.51
C THR A 344 -73.69 -16.91 64.36
N ASN A 345 -73.40 -18.18 64.66
CA ASN A 345 -72.24 -18.58 65.49
C ASN A 345 -71.60 -19.93 65.06
N SER A 346 -71.30 -20.13 63.77
CA SER A 346 -70.54 -21.31 63.32
C SER A 346 -69.04 -21.06 63.37
N SER A 347 -68.28 -21.98 63.97
CA SER A 347 -66.81 -21.96 63.96
C SER A 347 -66.28 -22.23 62.55
N MET A 348 -65.14 -21.66 62.17
CA MET A 348 -64.51 -21.87 60.85
C MET A 348 -64.31 -23.36 60.53
N LYS A 349 -64.01 -24.18 61.55
CA LYS A 349 -63.90 -25.64 61.39
C LYS A 349 -65.23 -26.30 61.02
N GLN A 350 -66.34 -25.86 61.63
CA GLN A 350 -67.68 -26.37 61.31
C GLN A 350 -68.13 -25.98 59.90
N MET A 351 -67.82 -24.75 59.47
CA MET A 351 -68.07 -24.35 58.08
C MET A 351 -67.29 -25.19 57.07
N GLU A 352 -66.02 -25.49 57.34
CA GLU A 352 -65.20 -26.33 56.45
C GLU A 352 -65.71 -27.78 56.41
N GLU A 353 -66.19 -28.30 57.53
CA GLU A 353 -66.74 -29.65 57.64
C GLU A 353 -68.10 -29.79 56.94
N GLU A 354 -69.00 -28.79 57.08
CA GLU A 354 -70.26 -28.72 56.32
C GLU A 354 -70.03 -28.54 54.81
N ALA A 355 -69.05 -27.73 54.41
CA ALA A 355 -68.72 -27.52 53.00
C ALA A 355 -68.16 -28.81 52.35
N LYS A 356 -67.37 -29.61 53.09
CA LYS A 356 -66.90 -30.92 52.61
C LYS A 356 -68.04 -31.92 52.42
N GLN A 357 -69.13 -31.79 53.17
CA GLN A 357 -70.29 -32.68 53.10
C GLN A 357 -71.35 -32.22 52.09
N THR A 358 -71.40 -30.92 51.80
CA THR A 358 -72.38 -30.33 50.87
C THR A 358 -71.98 -30.59 49.43
N ARG A 359 -72.55 -31.63 48.83
CA ARG A 359 -72.46 -31.89 47.38
C ARG A 359 -73.62 -31.23 46.66
N VAL A 360 -73.28 -30.26 45.82
CA VAL A 360 -74.21 -29.56 44.95
C VAL A 360 -73.85 -29.84 43.50
N ARG A 361 -74.86 -30.05 42.68
CA ARG A 361 -74.70 -30.18 41.24
C ARG A 361 -75.30 -28.96 40.55
N PHE A 362 -74.71 -28.59 39.42
CA PHE A 362 -75.27 -27.55 38.57
C PHE A 362 -76.33 -28.20 37.68
N ALA A 363 -77.59 -27.79 37.83
CA ALA A 363 -78.71 -28.35 37.08
C ALA A 363 -79.55 -27.23 36.45
N TYR A 364 -80.10 -27.51 35.27
CA TYR A 364 -81.00 -26.61 34.56
C TYR A 364 -82.44 -27.12 34.69
N PRO A 365 -83.24 -26.57 35.62
CA PRO A 365 -84.66 -26.86 35.69
C PRO A 365 -85.38 -26.04 34.62
N GLY A 366 -85.70 -26.65 33.48
CA GLY A 366 -86.39 -25.95 32.39
C GLY A 366 -87.70 -25.25 32.83
N MET A 367 -88.13 -24.27 32.02
CA MET A 367 -89.13 -23.22 32.27
C MET A 367 -88.54 -21.91 32.83
N GLY A 368 -87.84 -21.15 31.97
CA GLY A 368 -87.53 -19.72 32.19
C GLY A 368 -86.54 -19.37 33.31
N LEU A 369 -86.09 -20.35 34.10
CA LEU A 369 -85.06 -20.18 35.12
C LEU A 369 -83.71 -20.65 34.59
N GLY A 370 -82.67 -19.83 34.79
CA GLY A 370 -81.29 -20.13 34.41
C GLY A 370 -80.69 -21.29 35.20
N TRP A 371 -79.42 -21.60 34.93
CA TRP A 371 -78.71 -22.64 35.68
C TRP A 371 -78.62 -22.33 37.17
N GLN A 372 -78.89 -23.32 38.01
CA GLN A 372 -78.86 -23.19 39.46
C GLN A 372 -78.10 -24.34 40.12
N LEU A 373 -77.52 -24.06 41.29
CA LEU A 373 -76.92 -25.07 42.17
C LEU A 373 -78.03 -25.78 42.94
N VAL A 374 -78.14 -27.09 42.78
CA VAL A 374 -79.18 -27.92 43.43
C VAL A 374 -78.49 -29.00 44.28
N PRO A 375 -78.97 -29.28 45.51
CA PRO A 375 -78.41 -30.32 46.36
C PRO A 375 -78.59 -31.72 45.75
N GLU A 376 -77.57 -32.57 45.91
CA GLU A 376 -77.53 -33.94 45.39
C GLU A 376 -78.16 -34.92 46.42
N SER A 377 -79.36 -35.46 46.14
CA SER A 377 -80.06 -36.39 47.06
C SER A 377 -79.74 -37.87 46.75
N PRO A 378 -79.65 -38.76 47.77
CA PRO A 378 -79.31 -40.16 47.56
C PRO A 378 -80.54 -41.04 47.25
N GLN A 379 -80.50 -41.63 46.04
CA GLN A 379 -81.28 -42.77 45.50
C GLN A 379 -82.68 -42.53 44.88
N ALA A 380 -82.77 -42.70 43.55
CA ALA A 380 -83.64 -43.70 42.92
C ALA A 380 -83.15 -44.06 41.50
N THR A 381 -83.18 -45.37 41.26
CA THR A 381 -82.57 -46.19 40.21
C THR A 381 -83.24 -46.13 38.84
N GLN A 382 -82.42 -46.35 37.79
CA GLN A 382 -82.68 -46.75 36.39
C GLN A 382 -84.12 -46.83 35.84
N VAL A 383 -84.30 -46.22 34.66
CA VAL A 383 -85.14 -46.79 33.59
C VAL A 383 -84.34 -46.89 32.30
N ARG A 384 -84.22 -48.13 31.82
CA ARG A 384 -83.56 -48.59 30.60
C ARG A 384 -84.56 -48.46 29.43
N LEU A 385 -84.20 -47.76 28.36
CA LEU A 385 -84.86 -47.94 27.05
C LEU A 385 -83.81 -48.09 25.95
N SER A 386 -83.84 -49.28 25.38
CA SER A 386 -83.08 -49.75 24.22
C SER A 386 -83.67 -49.19 22.93
N ARG A 387 -82.82 -48.69 22.02
CA ARG A 387 -82.93 -49.05 20.60
C ARG A 387 -81.66 -48.76 19.80
N ARG A 388 -81.27 -49.79 19.05
CA ARG A 388 -80.25 -49.89 18.00
C ARG A 388 -80.31 -48.78 16.95
N GLY A 389 -79.13 -48.45 16.43
CA GLY A 389 -78.92 -47.86 15.10
C GLY A 389 -77.42 -47.74 14.82
N GLN A 390 -76.89 -48.66 14.01
CA GLN A 390 -75.52 -48.74 13.50
C GLN A 390 -75.13 -47.52 12.62
N VAL A 391 -73.88 -47.02 12.80
CA VAL A 391 -72.71 -46.95 11.85
C VAL A 391 -73.02 -46.55 10.38
N PRO A 392 -72.15 -45.83 9.59
CA PRO A 392 -70.68 -45.68 9.73
C PRO A 392 -70.06 -44.28 9.50
N GLU A 393 -68.77 -44.26 9.86
CA GLU A 393 -67.60 -43.68 9.14
C GLU A 393 -67.83 -42.67 8.01
N SER A 394 -67.20 -41.51 8.17
CA SER A 394 -66.09 -41.05 7.30
C SER A 394 -65.22 -40.08 8.08
#